data_AF-A0A9E1V6K4-F1
#
_entry.id   AF-A0A9E1V6K4-F1
#
_cell.length_a   1.000
_cell.length_b   1.000
_cell.length_c   1.000
_cell.angle_alpha   90.00
_cell.angle_beta   90.00
_cell.angle_gamma   90.00
#
_symmetry.space_group_name_H-M   'P 1'
#
loop_
_entity.id
_entity.type
_entity.pdbx_description
1 polymer ?
#
loop_
_entity_poly.entity_id
_entity_poly.type
_entity_poly.pdbx_seq_one_letter_code
_entity_poly.pdbx_strand_id
1 'polypeptide(L)' 'MARKKLRIGIAGHGVVGQRRHHFIDAHPDLDVAAVCDRTYAEQGVLDGGVRSHQTYQQLLAEDLDALFVCLTNDLAPDVT' A
#
# COMPACT_ATOMS: atom_id res chain seq x y z
N MET A 1 -11.20 -21.84 -12.92
CA MET A 1 -10.99 -21.24 -11.58
C MET A 1 -10.65 -19.78 -11.81
N ALA A 2 -11.38 -18.84 -11.23
CA ALA A 2 -10.98 -17.42 -11.30
C ALA A 2 -9.67 -17.25 -10.52
N ARG A 3 -8.67 -16.59 -11.11
CA ARG A 3 -7.39 -16.31 -10.44
C ARG A 3 -7.65 -15.25 -9.37
N LYS A 4 -7.27 -15.51 -8.13
CA LYS A 4 -7.40 -14.53 -7.03
C LYS A 4 -6.45 -13.36 -7.32
N LYS A 5 -6.96 -12.12 -7.20
CA LYS A 5 -6.11 -10.92 -7.28
C LYS A 5 -5.10 -10.91 -6.14
N LEU A 6 -3.87 -10.46 -6.41
CA LEU A 6 -2.85 -10.26 -5.37
C LEU A 6 -3.17 -8.99 -4.58
N ARG A 7 -3.08 -9.10 -3.25
CA ARG A 7 -3.33 -8.02 -2.30
C ARG A 7 -2.05 -7.22 -2.10
N ILE A 8 -2.06 -5.97 -2.53
CA ILE A 8 -0.86 -5.13 -2.57
C ILE A 8 -0.89 -4.10 -1.45
N GLY A 9 0.22 -3.99 -0.72
CA GLY A 9 0.49 -2.88 0.19
C GLY A 9 1.35 -1.81 -0.46
N ILE A 10 1.15 -0.54 -0.09
CA ILE A 10 2.04 0.57 -0.50
C ILE A 10 2.57 1.29 0.74
N ALA A 11 3.87 1.18 0.98
CA ALA A 11 4.57 1.93 2.02
C ALA A 11 5.08 3.26 1.45
N GLY A 12 4.58 4.39 1.94
CA GLY A 12 4.85 5.72 1.38
C GLY A 12 3.84 6.09 0.31
N HIS A 13 2.72 6.69 0.71
CA HIS A 13 1.61 7.06 -0.16
C HIS A 13 1.58 8.56 -0.54
N GLY A 14 2.76 9.15 -0.69
CA GLY A 14 2.97 10.43 -1.36
C GLY A 14 2.85 10.34 -2.89
N VAL A 15 3.51 11.25 -3.62
CA VAL A 15 3.39 11.36 -5.10
C VAL A 15 3.71 10.05 -5.83
N VAL A 16 4.80 9.37 -5.45
CA VAL A 16 5.19 8.11 -6.10
C VAL A 16 4.23 6.98 -5.73
N GLY A 17 3.87 6.85 -4.44
CA GLY A 17 2.94 5.83 -3.99
C GLY A 17 1.57 5.94 -4.67
N GLN A 18 1.01 7.15 -4.75
CA GLN A 18 -0.28 7.39 -5.42
C GLN A 18 -0.23 7.06 -6.92
N ARG A 19 0.91 7.35 -7.58
CA ARG A 19 1.10 6.96 -8.98
C ARG A 19 1.13 5.44 -9.14
N ARG A 20 1.65 4.69 -8.15
CA ARG A 20 1.71 3.22 -8.19
C ARG A 20 0.33 2.64 -7.94
N HIS A 21 -0.40 3.19 -6.96
CA HIS A 21 -1.79 2.88 -6.69
C HIS A 21 -2.63 2.91 -7.97
N HIS A 22 -2.58 4.02 -8.72
CA HIS A 22 -3.34 4.18 -9.96
C HIS A 22 -3.11 3.03 -10.98
N PHE A 23 -1.86 2.59 -11.17
CA PHE A 23 -1.56 1.51 -12.11
C PHE A 23 -1.86 0.12 -11.54
N ILE A 24 -1.82 -0.04 -10.22
CA ILE A 24 -2.23 -1.30 -9.56
C ILE A 24 -3.73 -1.51 -9.71
N ASP A 25 -4.55 -0.47 -9.48
CA ASP A 25 -6.01 -0.55 -9.65
C ASP A 25 -6.41 -0.88 -11.09
N ALA A 26 -5.64 -0.39 -12.07
CA ALA A 26 -5.85 -0.70 -13.48
C ALA A 26 -5.45 -2.13 -13.87
N HIS A 27 -4.70 -2.85 -13.03
CA HIS A 27 -4.22 -4.19 -13.34
C HIS A 27 -5.29 -5.25 -12.98
N PRO A 28 -5.66 -6.15 -13.92
CA PRO A 28 -6.76 -7.10 -13.70
C PRO A 28 -6.49 -8.12 -12.58
N ASP A 29 -5.22 -8.40 -12.30
CA ASP A 29 -4.81 -9.38 -11.28
C ASP A 29 -4.32 -8.78 -9.96
N LEU A 30 -4.39 -7.45 -9.77
CA LEU A 30 -3.92 -6.79 -8.54
C LEU A 30 -5.04 -5.97 -7.90
N ASP A 31 -4.89 -5.73 -6.59
CA ASP A 31 -5.78 -4.89 -5.79
C ASP A 31 -5.00 -4.24 -4.64
N VAL A 32 -5.16 -2.94 -4.42
CA VAL A 32 -4.52 -2.25 -3.30
C VAL A 32 -5.34 -2.52 -2.04
N ALA A 33 -4.79 -3.29 -1.11
CA ALA A 33 -5.49 -3.66 0.12
C ALA A 33 -5.24 -2.65 1.26
N ALA A 34 -4.04 -2.07 1.30
CA ALA A 34 -3.67 -1.12 2.34
C ALA A 34 -2.50 -0.21 1.90
N VAL A 35 -2.43 0.97 2.50
CA VAL A 35 -1.37 1.96 2.28
C VAL A 35 -0.90 2.54 3.61
N CYS A 36 0.33 3.03 3.68
CA CYS A 36 0.76 3.86 4.79
C CYS A 36 1.48 5.13 4.34
N ASP A 37 1.25 6.22 5.07
CA ASP A 37 1.99 7.47 4.96
C ASP A 37 1.87 8.27 6.24
N ARG A 38 2.91 9.03 6.60
CA ARG A 38 2.90 9.92 7.76
C ARG A 38 1.89 11.07 7.62
N THR A 39 1.45 11.38 6.39
CA THR A 39 0.45 12.43 6.15
C THR A 39 -0.96 12.01 6.53
N TYR A 40 -1.21 10.72 6.80
CA TYR A 40 -2.51 10.28 7.30
C TYR A 40 -2.70 10.73 8.74
N ALA A 41 -3.77 11.50 8.99
CA ALA A 41 -4.07 12.03 10.32
C ALA A 41 -4.43 10.92 11.32
N GLU A 42 -5.03 9.83 10.84
CA GLU A 42 -5.43 8.67 11.63
C GLU A 42 -5.50 7.40 10.77
N GLN A 43 -5.60 6.24 11.43
CA GLN A 43 -5.93 5.01 10.73
C GLN A 43 -7.36 5.09 10.19
N GLY A 44 -7.58 4.58 8.98
CA GLY A 44 -8.87 4.74 8.33
C GLY A 44 -9.05 3.82 7.12
N VAL A 45 -10.11 4.08 6.40
CA VAL A 45 -10.46 3.40 5.15
C VAL A 45 -10.66 4.48 4.10
N LEU A 46 -9.86 4.44 3.05
CA LEU A 46 -10.00 5.27 1.86
C LEU A 46 -11.12 4.74 0.98
N ASP A 47 -11.48 5.51 -0.04
CA ASP A 47 -12.42 5.07 -1.06
C ASP A 47 -11.98 3.73 -1.67
N GLY A 48 -12.95 2.87 -1.98
CA GLY A 48 -12.69 1.53 -2.48
C GLY A 48 -12.34 0.48 -1.41
N GLY A 49 -12.32 0.85 -0.12
CA GLY A 49 -12.09 -0.09 0.98
C GLY A 49 -10.61 -0.27 1.34
N VAL A 50 -9.73 0.57 0.80
CA VAL A 50 -8.28 0.52 1.05
C VAL A 50 -7.97 1.02 2.45
N ARG A 51 -7.30 0.21 3.29
CA ARG A 51 -6.94 0.63 4.66
C ARG A 51 -5.77 1.61 4.63
N SER A 52 -5.87 2.71 5.37
CA SER A 52 -4.79 3.70 5.53
C SER A 52 -4.18 3.62 6.92
N HIS A 53 -2.85 3.61 6.98
CA HIS A 53 -2.05 3.53 8.20
C HIS A 53 -1.04 4.66 8.27
N GLN A 54 -0.58 4.99 9.47
CA GLN A 54 0.46 6.00 9.65
C GLN A 54 1.87 5.43 9.52
N THR A 55 2.04 4.18 9.90
CA THR A 55 3.35 3.52 9.94
C THR A 55 3.38 2.28 9.08
N TYR A 56 4.57 1.93 8.57
CA TYR A 56 4.72 0.73 7.76
C TYR A 56 4.55 -0.53 8.61
N GLN A 57 4.83 -0.48 9.92
CA GLN A 57 4.63 -1.62 10.82
C GLN A 57 3.14 -2.00 10.92
N GLN A 58 2.24 -1.01 10.94
CA GLN A 58 0.80 -1.25 10.88
C GLN A 58 0.40 -1.85 9.53
N LEU A 59 0.99 -1.36 8.44
CA LEU A 59 0.79 -1.92 7.10
C LEU A 59 1.28 -3.37 6.99
N LEU A 60 2.41 -3.72 7.59
CA LEU A 60 2.97 -5.08 7.56
C LEU A 60 2.15 -6.10 8.37
N ALA A 61 1.25 -5.64 9.24
CA ALA A 61 0.31 -6.51 9.95
C ALA A 61 -0.89 -6.93 9.08
N GLU A 62 -1.02 -6.36 7.88
CA GLU A 62 -2.07 -6.70 6.93
C GLU A 62 -1.78 -8.01 6.17
N ASP A 63 -2.83 -8.70 5.76
CA ASP A 63 -2.73 -9.86 4.86
C ASP A 63 -2.45 -9.39 3.43
N LEU A 64 -1.15 -9.25 3.11
CA LEU A 64 -0.62 -8.77 1.84
C LEU A 64 0.19 -9.86 1.14
N ASP A 65 0.04 -9.94 -0.18
CA ASP A 65 0.84 -10.84 -1.02
C ASP A 65 2.15 -10.19 -1.48
N ALA A 66 2.17 -8.86 -1.61
CA ALA A 66 3.34 -8.08 -1.99
C ALA A 66 3.29 -6.64 -1.46
N LEU A 67 4.46 -6.01 -1.35
CA LEU A 67 4.63 -4.65 -0.85
C LEU A 67 5.39 -3.78 -1.87
N PHE A 68 4.87 -2.60 -2.17
CA PHE A 68 5.60 -1.54 -2.85
C PHE A 68 6.19 -0.58 -1.81
N VAL A 69 7.52 -0.51 -1.75
CA VAL A 69 8.24 0.45 -0.89
C VAL A 69 8.52 1.71 -1.69
N CYS A 70 7.76 2.76 -1.42
CA CYS A 70 7.83 4.10 -2.03
C CYS A 70 8.29 5.16 -1.01
N LEU A 71 9.15 4.75 -0.07
CA LEU A 71 9.74 5.61 0.95
C LEU A 71 11.03 6.26 0.43
N THR A 72 11.55 7.23 1.19
CA THR A 72 12.88 7.81 0.94
C THR A 72 13.98 6.75 1.13
N ASN A 73 15.10 6.89 0.41
CA ASN A 73 16.15 5.87 0.34
C ASN A 73 16.81 5.53 1.70
N ASP A 74 16.74 6.45 2.65
CA ASP A 74 17.20 6.28 4.04
C ASP A 74 16.29 5.36 4.87
N LEU A 75 15.00 5.27 4.53
CA LEU A 75 14.01 4.43 5.20
C LEU A 75 13.73 3.12 4.48
N ALA A 76 14.07 3.00 3.20
CA ALA A 76 13.80 1.80 2.42
C ALA A 76 14.43 0.51 3.00
N PRO A 77 15.68 0.49 3.52
CA PRO A 77 16.29 -0.73 4.05
C PRO A 77 15.57 -1.31 5.28
N ASP A 78 14.89 -0.48 6.07
CA ASP A 78 14.18 -0.93 7.27
C ASP A 78 12.83 -1.60 6.96
N VAL A 79 12.39 -1.54 5.68
CA VAL A 79 11.07 -1.99 5.21
C VAL A 79 11.17 -3.14 4.20
N THR A 80 12.37 -3.46 3.71
CA THR A 80 12.67 -4.56 2.78
C THR A 80 13.31 -5.74 3.47
#